data_AF-A0A0B6YI65-F1
#
_entry.id   AF-A0A0B6YI65-F1
#
_cell.length_a   1.000
_cell.length_b   1.000
_cell.length_c   1.000
_cell.angle_alpha   90.00
_cell.angle_beta   90.00
_cell.angle_gamma   90.00
#
_symmetry.space_group_name_H-M   'P 1'
#
loop_
_entity.id
_entity.type
_entity.pdbx_description
1 polymer ?
#
loop_
_entity_poly.entity_id
_entity_poly.type
_entity_poly.pdbx_seq_one_letter_code
_entity_poly.pdbx_strand_id
1 'polypeptide(L)' 'DNPHLVFLHPLAFSKLPFLRHLFIHNNGLIAVASQILTSLPSLSDLHLHHNPLHCDCNIFWLRKELNRVYHFEYN' A
#
# COMPACT_ATOMS: atom_id res chain seq x y z
N ASP A 1 -0.12 0.35 14.45
CA ASP A 1 1.21 0.54 13.85
C ASP A 1 2.19 -0.49 14.38
N ASN A 2 3.07 -1.01 13.53
CA ASN A 2 4.10 -1.99 13.87
C ASN A 2 5.42 -1.60 13.18
N PRO A 3 6.33 -0.89 13.87
CA PRO A 3 7.55 -0.36 13.26
C PRO A 3 8.52 -1.46 12.77
N HIS A 4 8.33 -2.71 13.20
CA HIS A 4 9.11 -3.86 12.73
C HIS A 4 8.53 -4.52 11.47
N LEU A 5 7.38 -4.07 10.98
CA LEU A 5 6.81 -4.54 9.73
C LEU A 5 7.55 -3.90 8.55
N VAL A 6 8.55 -4.64 8.05
CA VAL A 6 9.45 -4.19 6.96
C VAL A 6 9.17 -4.86 5.62
N PHE A 7 8.43 -5.98 5.63
CA PHE A 7 8.14 -6.78 4.45
C PHE A 7 6.68 -7.23 4.43
N LEU A 8 6.06 -7.12 3.26
CA LEU A 8 4.74 -7.69 2.98
C LEU A 8 4.89 -8.74 1.88
N HIS A 9 4.41 -9.94 2.16
CA HIS A 9 4.35 -10.98 1.14
C HIS A 9 3.41 -10.52 0.00
N PRO A 10 3.76 -10.73 -1.28
CA PRO A 10 2.96 -10.30 -2.44
C PRO A 10 1.50 -10.77 -2.42
N LEU A 11 1.24 -11.91 -1.78
CA LEU A 11 -0.08 -12.54 -1.67
C LEU A 11 -0.70 -12.42 -0.26
N ALA A 12 -0.16 -11.55 0.60
CA ALA A 12 -0.61 -11.41 1.99
C ALA A 12 -2.13 -11.18 2.12
N PHE A 13 -2.74 -10.51 1.14
CA PHE A 13 -4.16 -10.18 1.14
C PHE A 13 -4.98 -10.91 0.07
N SER A 14 -4.42 -11.93 -0.58
CA SER A 14 -5.06 -12.67 -1.69
C SER A 14 -6.40 -13.32 -1.35
N LYS A 15 -6.66 -13.58 -0.06
CA LYS A 15 -7.92 -14.16 0.44
C LYS A 15 -8.93 -13.11 0.94
N LEU A 16 -8.67 -11.83 0.68
CA LEU A 16 -9.51 -10.71 1.13
C LEU A 16 -10.02 -9.89 -0.06
N PRO A 17 -10.80 -10.48 -1.00
CA PRO A 17 -11.21 -9.80 -2.23
C PRO A 17 -12.12 -8.58 -2.00
N PHE A 18 -12.76 -8.50 -0.82
CA PHE A 18 -13.65 -7.42 -0.43
C PHE A 18 -13.00 -6.38 0.50
N LEU A 19 -11.69 -6.46 0.75
CA LEU A 19 -11.00 -5.47 1.58
C LEU A 19 -11.08 -4.09 0.91
N ARG A 20 -11.63 -3.11 1.62
CA ARG A 20 -11.81 -1.73 1.11
C ARG A 20 -10.78 -0.76 1.66
N HIS A 21 -10.38 -0.95 2.92
CA HIS A 21 -9.48 -0.04 3.61
C HIS A 21 -8.27 -0.82 4.11
N LEU A 22 -7.07 -0.40 3.70
CA LEU A 22 -5.81 -0.97 4.15
C LEU A 22 -4.94 0.12 4.77
N PHE A 23 -4.80 0.07 6.10
CA PHE A 23 -4.00 1.01 6.87
C PHE A 23 -2.69 0.35 7.29
N ILE A 24 -1.59 0.74 6.63
CA ILE A 24 -0.23 0.23 6.90
C ILE A 24 0.77 1.39 7.01
N HIS A 25 0.28 2.55 7.44
CA HIS A 25 1.11 3.71 7.77
C HIS A 25 1.95 3.47 9.03
N ASN A 26 2.97 4.31 9.25
CA ASN A 26 3.84 4.26 10.43
C ASN A 26 4.51 2.87 10.63
N ASN A 27 4.91 2.22 9.54
CA ASN A 27 5.64 0.95 9.56
C ASN A 27 7.06 1.14 8.97
N GLY A 28 7.81 0.05 8.83
CA GLY A 28 9.17 0.05 8.30
C GLY A 28 9.29 -0.35 6.83
N LEU A 29 8.21 -0.20 6.03
CA LEU A 29 8.19 -0.69 4.65
C LEU A 29 9.13 0.14 3.77
N ILE A 30 10.06 -0.54 3.10
CA ILE A 30 10.98 0.08 2.13
C ILE A 30 10.45 -0.03 0.68
N ALA A 31 9.57 -0.98 0.42
CA ALA A 31 8.94 -1.20 -0.88
C ALA A 31 7.59 -1.89 -0.69
N VAL A 32 6.71 -1.73 -1.68
CA VAL A 32 5.43 -2.45 -1.76
C VAL A 32 5.35 -3.11 -3.13
N ALA A 33 5.05 -4.40 -3.14
CA ALA A 33 4.91 -5.18 -4.37
C ALA A 33 3.58 -4.82 -5.07
N SER A 34 3.59 -4.61 -6.39
CA SER A 34 2.38 -4.29 -7.17
C SER A 34 1.32 -5.39 -7.10
N GLN A 35 1.74 -6.63 -6.86
CA GLN A 35 0.91 -7.81 -6.67
C GLN A 35 -0.09 -7.66 -5.50
N ILE A 36 0.26 -6.86 -4.49
CA ILE A 36 -0.62 -6.59 -3.35
C ILE A 36 -1.90 -5.90 -3.82
N LEU A 37 -1.79 -4.92 -4.72
CA LEU A 37 -2.97 -4.23 -5.25
C LEU A 37 -3.75 -5.07 -6.25
N THR A 38 -3.08 -5.89 -7.06
CA THR A 38 -3.79 -6.82 -7.96
C THR A 38 -4.60 -7.86 -7.18
N SER A 39 -4.19 -8.15 -5.94
CA SER A 39 -4.91 -9.04 -5.01
C SER A 39 -6.10 -8.37 -4.31
N LEU A 40 -6.28 -7.05 -4.47
CA LEU A 40 -7.25 -6.24 -3.73
C LEU A 40 -8.16 -5.44 -4.68
N PRO A 41 -9.06 -6.10 -5.43
CA PRO A 41 -9.88 -5.45 -6.46
C PRO A 41 -10.89 -4.43 -5.90
N SER A 42 -11.27 -4.57 -4.64
CA SER A 42 -12.28 -3.72 -3.97
C SER A 42 -11.67 -2.58 -3.13
N LEU A 43 -10.34 -2.41 -3.16
CA LEU A 43 -9.65 -1.43 -2.34
C LEU A 43 -10.03 0.00 -2.76
N SER A 44 -10.47 0.79 -1.79
CA SER A 44 -10.80 2.21 -1.96
C SER A 44 -9.80 3.12 -1.25
N ASP A 45 -9.20 2.67 -0.16
CA ASP A 45 -8.32 3.50 0.68
C ASP A 45 -7.05 2.73 1.08
N LEU A 46 -5.90 3.34 0.84
CA LEU A 46 -4.59 2.78 1.16
C LEU A 46 -3.72 3.84 1.84
N HIS A 47 -3.39 3.62 3.10
CA HIS A 47 -2.53 4.52 3.86
C HIS A 47 -1.14 3.90 4.01
N LEU A 48 -0.17 4.54 3.36
CA LEU A 48 1.24 4.13 3.33
C LEU A 48 2.20 5.18 3.91
N HIS A 49 1.68 6.34 4.34
CA HIS A 49 2.50 7.43 4.85
C HIS A 49 3.34 7.01 6.08
N HIS A 50 4.43 7.74 6.35
CA HIS A 50 5.41 7.41 7.39
C HIS A 50 5.97 5.97 7.27
N ASN A 51 6.25 5.53 6.04
CA ASN A 51 7.11 4.39 5.74
C ASN A 51 8.33 4.89 4.95
N PRO A 52 9.53 4.34 5.16
CA PRO A 52 10.74 4.72 4.43
C PRO A 52 10.77 4.15 2.99
N LEU A 53 9.71 4.39 2.21
CA LEU A 53 9.55 3.86 0.86
C LEU A 53 10.65 4.40 -0.07
N HIS A 54 11.41 3.49 -0.68
CA HIS A 54 12.45 3.84 -1.63
C HIS A 54 11.85 4.11 -3.01
N CYS A 55 11.96 5.36 -3.47
CA CYS A 55 11.48 5.79 -4.78
C CYS A 55 12.36 5.26 -5.90
N ASP A 56 12.07 4.05 -6.35
CA ASP A 56 12.71 3.41 -7.49
C ASP A 56 11.69 2.77 -8.44
N CYS A 57 12.18 1.96 -9.39
CA CYS A 57 11.35 1.24 -10.36
C CYS A 57 10.31 0.31 -9.69
N ASN A 58 10.59 -0.19 -8.49
CA ASN A 58 9.72 -1.15 -7.78
C ASN A 58 8.45 -0.50 -7.23
N ILE A 59 8.45 0.81 -6.98
CA ILE A 59 7.27 1.55 -6.52
C ILE A 59 6.69 2.50 -7.59
N PHE A 60 7.19 2.44 -8.82
CA PHE A 60 6.68 3.27 -9.92
C PHE A 60 5.18 3.09 -10.16
N TRP A 61 4.67 1.87 -9.99
CA TRP A 61 3.24 1.57 -10.08
C TRP A 61 2.41 2.35 -9.06
N LEU A 62 2.96 2.63 -7.87
CA LEU A 62 2.24 3.30 -6.80
C LEU A 62 1.83 4.70 -7.26
N ARG A 63 2.73 5.42 -7.96
CA ARG A 63 2.45 6.74 -8.56
C ARG A 63 1.24 6.74 -9.51
N LYS A 64 1.01 5.64 -10.23
CA LYS A 64 -0.13 5.50 -11.14
C LYS A 64 -1.44 5.33 -10.36
N GLU A 65 -1.39 4.59 -9.25
CA GLU A 65 -2.54 4.30 -8.39
C GLU A 65 -2.80 5.40 -7.33
N LEU A 66 -1.84 6.29 -7.06
CA LEU A 66 -2.04 7.46 -6.21
C LEU A 66 -3.23 8.31 -6.68
N ASN A 67 -3.47 8.37 -7.99
CA ASN A 67 -4.60 9.10 -8.58
C ASN A 67 -5.98 8.45 -8.34
N ARG A 68 -6.01 7.21 -7.84
CA ARG A 68 -7.23 6.40 -7.75
C ARG A 68 -7.69 6.20 -6.30
N VAL A 69 -6.80 6.36 -5.33
CA VAL A 69 -6.98 5.92 -3.93
C VAL A 69 -6.62 7.01 -2.90
N TYR A 70 -5.92 8.08 -3.29
CA TYR A 70 -5.63 9.19 -2.39
C TYR A 70 -6.73 10.22 -2.55
N HIS A 71 -7.81 10.08 -1.76
CA HIS A 71 -8.60 11.26 -1.46
C HIS A 71 -7.69 12.21 -0.70
N PHE A 72 -7.41 13.36 -1.31
CA PHE A 72 -6.58 14.41 -0.76
C PHE A 72 -7.08 14.81 0.63
N GLU A 73 -6.47 14.31 1.70
CA GLU A 73 -6.51 14.98 3.00
C GLU A 73 -5.61 16.22 2.90
N TYR A 74 -6.13 17.26 2.24
CA TYR A 74 -5.74 18.64 2.48
C TYR A 74 -6.91 19.30 3.22
N ASN A 75 -6.81 19.32 4.56
CA ASN A 75 -7.35 20.41 5.36
C ASN A 75 -6.15 21.22 5.86
#